data_AF-A0A9D0W2L2-F1
#
_entry.id   AF-A0A9D0W2L2-F1
#
_cell.length_a   1.000
_cell.length_b   1.000
_cell.length_c   1.000
_cell.angle_alpha   90.00
_cell.angle_beta   90.00
_cell.angle_gamma   90.00
#
_symmetry.space_group_name_H-M   'P 1'
#
loop_
_entity.id
_entity.type
_entity.pdbx_description
1 polymer ?
#
loop_
_entity_poly.entity_id
_entity_poly.type
_entity_poly.pdbx_seq_one_letter_code
_entity_poly.pdbx_strand_id
1 'polypeptide(L)' 'MNAAQLFVKCLENEGVEYIFGIPGEENLDLMD' A
#
# COMPACT_ATOMS: atom_id res chain seq x y z
N MET A 1 8.79 -6.26 8.95
CA MET A 1 8.62 -5.60 7.65
C MET A 1 7.96 -6.60 6.73
N ASN A 2 6.65 -6.49 6.51
CA ASN A 2 5.92 -7.34 5.56
C ASN A 2 5.97 -6.71 4.15
N ALA A 3 5.51 -7.44 3.13
CA ALA A 3 5.54 -6.97 1.75
C ALA A 3 4.71 -5.69 1.55
N ALA A 4 3.54 -5.60 2.20
CA ALA A 4 2.68 -4.42 2.17
C ALA A 4 3.39 -3.16 2.68
N GLN A 5 4.07 -3.24 3.83
CA GLN A 5 4.85 -2.14 4.38
C GLN A 5 6.01 -1.71 3.48
N LEU A 6 6.68 -2.67 2.81
CA LEU A 6 7.73 -2.34 1.84
C LEU A 6 7.15 -1.63 0.62
N PHE A 7 6.00 -2.11 0.13
CA PHE A 7 5.30 -1.52 -1.00
C PHE A 7 4.88 -0.06 -0.72
N VAL A 8 4.28 0.21 0.43
CA VAL A 8 3.92 1.57 0.86
C VAL A 8 5.15 2.47 0.95
N LYS A 9 6.25 1.99 1.54
CA LYS A 9 7.51 2.77 1.61
C LYS A 9 8.09 3.12 0.25
N CYS A 10 8.01 2.21 -0.73
CA CYS A 10 8.43 2.51 -2.10
C CYS A 10 7.58 3.63 -2.69
N LEU A 11 6.26 3.62 -2.48
CA LEU A 11 5.35 4.62 -2.99
C LEU A 11 5.59 6.00 -2.36
N GLU A 12 5.83 6.04 -1.05
CA GLU A 12 6.22 7.26 -0.33
C GLU A 12 7.53 7.86 -0.91
N ASN A 13 8.54 7.03 -1.18
CA ASN A 13 9.80 7.46 -1.78
C ASN A 13 9.65 8.02 -3.19
N GLU A 14 8.66 7.55 -3.95
CA GLU A 14 8.31 8.08 -5.29
C GLU A 14 7.40 9.32 -5.20
N GLY A 15 7.05 9.78 -4.00
CA GLY A 15 6.21 10.97 -3.78
C GLY A 15 4.73 10.75 -4.08
N VAL A 16 4.25 9.50 -4.01
CA VAL A 16 2.82 9.19 -4.20
C VAL A 16 2.03 9.61 -2.97
N GLU A 17 1.14 10.59 -3.13
CA GLU A 17 0.31 11.11 -2.03
C GLU A 17 -1.03 10.36 -1.86
N TYR A 18 -1.57 9.77 -2.94
CA TYR A 18 -2.87 9.11 -2.93
C TYR A 18 -2.87 7.85 -3.79
N ILE A 19 -3.49 6.80 -3.28
CA ILE A 19 -3.74 5.54 -4.00
C ILE A 19 -5.21 5.20 -3.83
N PHE A 20 -5.88 4.86 -4.93
CA PHE A 20 -7.26 4.42 -4.92
C PHE A 20 -7.31 2.94 -5.24
N GLY A 21 -7.98 2.17 -4.37
CA GLY A 21 -8.21 0.75 -4.54
C GLY A 21 -9.64 0.39 -4.20
N ILE A 22 -10.12 -0.73 -4.72
CA ILE A 22 -11.38 -1.34 -4.32
C ILE A 22 -11.06 -2.35 -3.21
N PRO A 23 -11.64 -2.22 -2.00
CA PRO A 23 -11.39 -3.17 -0.92
C PRO A 23 -11.76 -4.61 -1.31
N GLY A 24 -10.87 -5.55 -1.01
CA GLY A 24 -11.03 -6.98 -1.21
C GLY A 24 -10.10 -7.76 -0.28
N GLU A 25 -10.35 -9.06 -0.09
CA GLU A 25 -9.54 -9.90 0.82
C GLU A 25 -8.04 -9.85 0.45
N GLU A 26 -7.75 -9.73 -0.84
CA GLU A 26 -6.39 -9.73 -1.39
C GLU A 26 -5.58 -8.48 -1.04
N ASN A 27 -6.22 -7.37 -0.66
CA ASN A 27 -5.55 -6.10 -0.37
C ASN A 27 -5.79 -5.56 1.05
N LEU A 28 -6.39 -6.35 1.94
CA LEU A 28 -6.59 -5.96 3.33
C LEU A 28 -5.29 -5.55 4.01
N ASP A 29 -4.21 -6.30 3.80
CA ASP A 29 -2.88 -5.99 4.34
C ASP A 29 -2.30 -4.63 3.87
N LEU A 30 -2.82 -4.05 2.79
CA LEU A 30 -2.45 -2.73 2.29
C LEU A 30 -3.35 -1.60 2.83
N MET A 31 -4.51 -1.97 3.38
CA MET A 31 -5.51 -1.05 3.93
C MET A 31 -5.46 -0.96 5.46
N ASP A 32 -5.00 -2.02 6.12
CA ASP A 32 -4.73 -2.10 7.57
C ASP A 32 -3.43 -1.40 7.97
#